data_AF-A0A0L0VXH4-F1
#
_entry.id   AF-A0A0L0VXH4-F1
#
_cell.length_a   1.000
_cell.length_b   1.000
_cell.length_c   1.000
_cell.angle_alpha   90.00
_cell.angle_beta   90.00
_cell.angle_gamma   90.00
#
_symmetry.space_group_name_H-M   'P 1'
#
loop_
_entity.id
_entity.type
_entity.pdbx_description
1 polymer ?
#
loop_
_entity_poly.entity_id
_entity_poly.type
_entity_poly.pdbx_seq_one_letter_code
_entity_poly.pdbx_strand_id
1 'polypeptide(L)'
;MPTKTDLSRSIGFGATISAPHMHANALENLLPFLKPGARVLDVGSGSGYMVACFHHLVKGPAPGSSPPAIGFVLGIEHIPELARQSIDNLKKDGLGPSLENSEINVFNEDGRDPDPRHGGAWDVIHVGAAAPTIPDALLYQLNTPGRMFIPVGEDDQAIYQIDKHEDGSITQHKLYGVRYVPLTSQETQLNSIDL
;
A
#
# COMPACT_ATOMS: atom_id res chain seq x y z
N MET A 1 26.71 3.50 1.88
CA MET A 1 26.43 2.06 2.15
C MET A 1 25.84 1.43 0.89
N PRO A 2 26.15 0.17 0.54
CA PRO A 2 25.58 -0.46 -0.64
C PRO A 2 24.05 -0.57 -0.49
N THR A 3 23.32 -0.08 -1.49
CA THR A 3 21.84 0.01 -1.51
C THR A 3 21.17 -1.22 -2.13
N LYS A 4 21.94 -2.25 -2.50
CA LYS A 4 21.51 -3.41 -3.31
C LYS A 4 21.65 -4.73 -2.54
N THR A 5 21.03 -4.81 -1.36
CA THR A 5 20.99 -6.04 -0.54
C THR A 5 19.55 -6.46 -0.35
N ASP A 6 19.28 -7.77 -0.38
CA ASP A 6 17.94 -8.31 -0.17
C ASP A 6 17.61 -8.43 1.33
N LEU A 7 17.52 -7.28 2.00
CA LEU A 7 17.28 -7.16 3.44
C LEU A 7 16.41 -5.94 3.71
N SER A 8 15.58 -6.01 4.76
CA SER A 8 14.88 -4.82 5.25
C SER A 8 15.87 -3.82 5.82
N ARG A 9 15.53 -2.53 5.73
CA ARG A 9 16.38 -1.46 6.26
C ARG A 9 15.54 -0.43 7.00
N SER A 10 16.04 0.06 8.12
CA SER A 10 15.39 1.16 8.83
C SER A 10 15.30 2.39 7.94
N ILE A 11 14.14 3.05 8.00
CA ILE A 11 13.87 4.36 7.39
C ILE A 11 13.58 5.42 8.47
N GLY A 12 13.94 5.13 9.72
CA GLY A 12 13.61 5.92 10.90
C GLY A 12 12.22 5.63 11.45
N PHE A 13 11.89 6.28 12.58
CA PHE A 13 10.53 6.29 13.17
C PHE A 13 9.93 4.90 13.46
N GLY A 14 10.77 3.93 13.85
CA GLY A 14 10.32 2.55 14.12
C GLY A 14 9.90 1.78 12.86
N ALA A 15 10.09 2.35 11.66
CA ALA A 15 9.72 1.75 10.40
C ALA A 15 10.93 1.21 9.63
N THR A 16 10.66 0.24 8.76
CA THR A 16 11.62 -0.32 7.82
C THR A 16 11.05 -0.33 6.42
N ILE A 17 11.88 -0.04 5.40
CA ILE A 17 11.59 -0.47 4.04
C ILE A 17 11.75 -2.00 4.00
N SER A 18 10.74 -2.69 3.45
CA SER A 18 10.75 -4.15 3.32
C SER A 18 11.87 -4.63 2.41
N ALA A 19 12.27 -5.89 2.59
CA ALA A 19 13.25 -6.51 1.70
C ALA A 19 12.71 -6.56 0.26
N PRO A 20 13.56 -6.38 -0.77
CA PRO A 20 13.19 -6.46 -2.18
C PRO A 20 12.28 -7.66 -2.55
N HIS A 21 12.54 -8.87 -2.02
CA HIS A 21 11.68 -10.03 -2.31
C HIS A 21 10.24 -9.88 -1.79
N MET A 22 10.02 -9.12 -0.70
CA MET A 22 8.68 -8.88 -0.17
C MET A 22 7.88 -7.96 -1.08
N HIS A 23 8.52 -6.92 -1.64
CA HIS A 23 7.90 -6.07 -2.65
C HIS A 23 7.57 -6.88 -3.92
N ALA A 24 8.51 -7.71 -4.38
CA ALA A 24 8.29 -8.57 -5.56
C ALA A 24 7.10 -9.51 -5.36
N ASN A 25 6.99 -10.15 -4.18
CA ASN A 25 5.87 -11.02 -3.90
C ASN A 25 4.52 -10.29 -3.89
N ALA A 26 4.44 -9.15 -3.20
CA ALA A 26 3.21 -8.35 -3.18
C ALA A 26 2.82 -7.91 -4.59
N LEU A 27 3.77 -7.43 -5.40
CA LEU A 27 3.53 -7.04 -6.79
C LEU A 27 3.05 -8.21 -7.65
N GLU A 28 3.68 -9.38 -7.56
CA GLU A 28 3.25 -10.58 -8.30
C GLU A 28 1.84 -11.01 -7.93
N ASN A 29 1.50 -10.97 -6.63
CA ASN A 29 0.16 -11.33 -6.15
C ASN A 29 -0.92 -10.38 -6.68
N LEU A 30 -0.61 -9.09 -6.74
CA LEU A 30 -1.52 -8.02 -7.12
C LEU A 30 -1.55 -7.75 -8.63
N LEU A 31 -0.57 -8.26 -9.39
CA LEU A 31 -0.39 -8.03 -10.82
C LEU A 31 -1.67 -8.22 -11.68
N PRO A 32 -2.57 -9.19 -11.40
CA PRO A 32 -3.81 -9.34 -12.17
C PRO A 32 -4.75 -8.11 -12.16
N PHE A 33 -4.62 -7.24 -11.15
CA PHE A 33 -5.42 -6.03 -10.97
C PHE A 33 -4.63 -4.73 -11.21
N LEU A 34 -3.30 -4.80 -11.28
CA LEU A 34 -2.42 -3.65 -11.56
C LEU A 34 -2.35 -3.37 -13.06
N LYS A 35 -3.38 -2.71 -13.60
CA LYS A 35 -3.52 -2.35 -15.02
C LYS A 35 -3.59 -0.84 -15.20
N PRO A 36 -3.28 -0.31 -16.40
CA PRO A 36 -3.54 1.09 -16.73
C PRO A 36 -4.97 1.51 -16.37
N GLY A 37 -5.10 2.62 -15.64
CA GLY A 37 -6.39 3.13 -15.15
C GLY A 37 -6.85 2.60 -13.79
N ALA A 38 -6.15 1.61 -13.21
CA ALA A 38 -6.49 1.07 -11.91
C ALA A 38 -6.21 2.06 -10.77
N ARG A 39 -7.02 1.96 -9.72
CA ARG A 39 -6.90 2.72 -8.48
C ARG A 39 -6.28 1.86 -7.39
N VAL A 40 -5.17 2.30 -6.83
CA VAL A 40 -4.39 1.55 -5.84
C VAL A 40 -4.28 2.33 -4.54
N LEU A 41 -4.55 1.66 -3.41
CA LEU A 41 -4.27 2.16 -2.07
C LEU A 41 -3.09 1.40 -1.47
N ASP A 42 -2.10 2.12 -0.98
CA ASP A 42 -0.93 1.61 -0.26
C ASP A 42 -0.93 2.11 1.20
N VAL A 43 -1.39 1.26 2.11
CA VAL A 43 -1.47 1.54 3.56
C VAL A 43 -0.14 1.24 4.22
N GLY A 44 0.42 2.19 4.97
CA GLY A 44 1.76 2.09 5.52
C GLY A 44 2.82 2.30 4.43
N SER A 45 2.62 3.34 3.60
CA SER A 45 3.42 3.61 2.40
C SER A 45 4.90 3.90 2.69
N GLY A 46 5.26 4.26 3.93
CA GLY A 46 6.64 4.28 4.43
C GLY A 46 7.59 5.08 3.57
N SER A 47 8.50 4.42 2.85
CA SER A 47 9.49 5.07 1.99
C SER A 47 8.93 5.65 0.69
N GLY A 48 7.71 5.27 0.30
CA GLY A 48 7.11 5.56 -1.00
C GLY A 48 7.52 4.61 -2.12
N TYR A 49 8.30 3.55 -1.82
CA TYR A 49 8.79 2.63 -2.85
C TYR A 49 7.66 1.86 -3.54
N MET A 50 6.73 1.27 -2.78
CA MET A 50 5.59 0.55 -3.34
C MET A 50 4.64 1.49 -4.09
N VAL A 51 4.40 2.69 -3.58
CA VAL A 51 3.68 3.76 -4.31
C VAL A 51 4.27 3.99 -5.70
N ALA A 52 5.59 4.14 -5.82
CA ALA A 52 6.26 4.29 -7.10
C ALA A 52 6.07 3.06 -8.02
N CYS A 53 6.29 1.86 -7.48
CA CYS A 53 6.10 0.61 -8.23
C CYS A 53 4.67 0.48 -8.77
N PHE A 54 3.66 0.71 -7.94
CA PHE A 54 2.26 0.68 -8.35
C PHE A 54 1.99 1.72 -9.43
N HIS A 55 2.47 2.96 -9.26
CA HIS A 55 2.25 4.01 -10.24
C HIS A 55 2.80 3.62 -11.61
N HIS A 56 4.00 3.04 -11.68
CA HIS A 56 4.57 2.56 -12.94
C HIS A 56 3.74 1.49 -13.63
N LEU A 57 3.00 0.68 -12.88
CA LEU A 57 2.15 -0.40 -13.41
C LEU A 57 0.75 0.08 -13.83
N VAL A 58 0.22 1.11 -13.17
CA VAL A 58 -1.17 1.56 -13.38
C VAL A 58 -1.29 2.87 -14.14
N LYS A 59 -0.20 3.62 -14.34
CA LYS A 59 -0.26 4.93 -15.02
C LYS A 59 -0.82 4.83 -16.44
N GLY A 60 -1.50 5.89 -16.84
CA GLY A 60 -2.12 6.02 -18.15
C GLY A 60 -3.60 5.60 -18.18
N PRO A 61 -4.24 5.74 -19.35
CA PRO A 61 -5.66 5.51 -19.51
C PRO A 61 -6.03 4.02 -19.55
N ALA A 62 -7.13 3.66 -18.88
CA ALA A 62 -7.77 2.36 -19.04
C ALA A 62 -8.25 2.16 -20.49
N PRO A 63 -7.90 1.04 -21.15
CA PRO A 63 -8.38 0.75 -22.49
C PRO A 63 -9.90 0.54 -22.50
N GLY A 64 -10.57 1.04 -23.53
CA GLY A 64 -12.00 0.76 -23.75
C GLY A 64 -12.99 1.53 -22.86
N SER A 65 -12.53 2.51 -22.06
CA SER A 65 -13.39 3.41 -21.28
C SER A 65 -13.47 4.81 -21.91
N SER A 66 -14.58 5.53 -21.71
CA SER A 66 -14.79 6.90 -22.23
C SER A 66 -15.62 7.76 -21.27
N PRO A 67 -15.05 8.84 -20.70
CA PRO A 67 -13.63 9.19 -20.76
C PRO A 67 -12.77 8.11 -20.08
N PRO A 68 -11.49 7.95 -20.48
CA PRO A 68 -10.68 6.89 -19.91
C PRO A 68 -10.36 7.17 -18.44
N ALA A 69 -10.56 6.15 -17.58
CA ALA A 69 -10.07 6.22 -16.22
C ALA A 69 -8.53 6.30 -16.23
N ILE A 70 -7.96 7.27 -15.51
CA ILE A 70 -6.50 7.42 -15.39
C ILE A 70 -6.05 6.74 -14.10
N GLY A 71 -4.95 5.99 -14.19
CA GLY A 71 -4.41 5.28 -13.04
C GLY A 71 -4.07 6.23 -11.90
N PHE A 72 -4.36 5.78 -10.69
CA PHE A 72 -4.21 6.60 -9.49
C PHE A 72 -3.66 5.75 -8.34
N VAL A 73 -2.65 6.27 -7.64
CA VAL A 73 -2.08 5.62 -6.47
C VAL A 73 -2.15 6.56 -5.27
N LEU A 74 -2.73 6.07 -4.18
CA LEU A 74 -2.75 6.76 -2.90
C LEU A 74 -1.87 6.01 -1.90
N GLY A 75 -0.84 6.67 -1.38
CA GLY A 75 -0.11 6.24 -0.20
C GLY A 75 -0.69 6.85 1.08
N ILE A 76 -0.86 6.04 2.12
CA ILE A 76 -1.22 6.50 3.46
C ILE A 76 -0.10 6.16 4.44
N GLU A 77 0.27 7.12 5.27
CA GLU A 77 1.34 6.99 6.24
C GLU A 77 1.04 7.80 7.50
N HIS A 78 0.87 7.15 8.66
CA HIS A 78 0.48 7.83 9.89
C HIS A 78 1.61 8.63 10.56
N ILE A 79 2.88 8.41 10.17
CA ILE A 79 4.01 9.22 10.65
C ILE A 79 4.26 10.41 9.71
N PRO A 80 4.05 11.67 10.14
CA PRO A 80 4.18 12.85 9.28
C PRO A 80 5.55 12.97 8.61
N GLU A 81 6.62 12.62 9.32
CA GLU A 81 7.98 12.66 8.82
C GLU A 81 8.24 11.62 7.73
N LEU A 82 7.64 10.43 7.82
CA LEU A 82 7.74 9.41 6.78
C LEU A 82 6.91 9.81 5.56
N ALA A 83 5.70 10.34 5.75
CA ALA A 83 4.87 10.85 4.66
C ALA A 83 5.58 11.95 3.86
N ARG A 84 6.26 12.89 4.55
CA ARG A 84 7.06 13.93 3.87
C ARG A 84 8.28 13.32 3.17
N GLN A 85 8.98 12.37 3.81
CA GLN A 85 10.13 11.71 3.21
C GLN A 85 9.78 10.90 1.97
N SER A 86 8.64 10.23 1.95
CA SER A 86 8.19 9.48 0.76
C SER A 86 7.90 10.41 -0.40
N ILE A 87 7.27 11.57 -0.17
CA ILE A 87 7.08 12.61 -1.19
C ILE A 87 8.45 13.10 -1.72
N ASP A 88 9.40 13.36 -0.84
CA ASP A 88 10.76 13.78 -1.24
C ASP A 88 11.47 12.68 -2.05
N ASN A 89 11.29 11.41 -1.70
CA ASN A 89 11.85 10.27 -2.43
C ASN A 89 11.23 10.14 -3.82
N LEU A 90 9.89 10.21 -3.93
CA LEU A 90 9.16 10.18 -5.19
C LEU A 90 9.62 11.32 -6.13
N LYS A 91 9.81 12.53 -5.59
CA LYS A 91 10.36 13.66 -6.37
C LYS A 91 11.77 13.38 -6.88
N LYS A 92 12.65 12.84 -6.03
CA LYS A 92 14.02 12.46 -6.42
C LYS A 92 14.06 11.34 -7.45
N ASP A 93 13.07 10.46 -7.45
CA ASP A 93 12.88 9.39 -8.44
C ASP A 93 12.30 9.90 -9.77
N GLY A 94 11.98 11.19 -9.87
CA GLY A 94 11.44 11.81 -11.09
C GLY A 94 9.91 11.78 -11.21
N LEU A 95 9.21 11.37 -10.15
CA LEU A 95 7.73 11.32 -10.10
C LEU A 95 7.09 12.63 -9.61
N GLY A 96 7.87 13.73 -9.56
CA GLY A 96 7.36 15.08 -9.28
C GLY A 96 6.15 15.47 -10.13
N PRO A 97 6.19 15.31 -11.47
CA PRO A 97 5.03 15.60 -12.32
C PRO A 97 3.79 14.77 -12.00
N SER A 98 3.95 13.50 -11.61
CA SER A 98 2.82 12.62 -11.25
C SER A 98 2.20 12.99 -9.90
N LEU A 99 2.97 13.56 -8.97
CA LEU A 99 2.45 14.19 -7.76
C LEU A 99 1.67 15.48 -8.10
N GLU A 100 2.23 16.33 -8.95
CA GLU A 100 1.60 17.60 -9.37
C GLU A 100 0.28 17.38 -10.12
N ASN A 101 0.23 16.36 -10.97
CA ASN A 101 -0.97 15.96 -11.71
C ASN A 101 -1.97 15.13 -10.89
N SER A 102 -1.69 14.89 -9.60
CA SER A 102 -2.53 14.06 -8.71
C SER A 102 -2.75 12.62 -9.21
N GLU A 103 -1.81 12.08 -9.97
CA GLU A 103 -1.76 10.64 -10.34
C GLU A 103 -1.20 9.81 -9.17
N ILE A 104 -0.40 10.46 -8.31
CA ILE A 104 0.08 9.93 -7.04
C ILE A 104 -0.28 10.94 -5.96
N ASN A 105 -0.89 10.47 -4.87
CA ASN A 105 -1.04 11.25 -3.65
C ASN A 105 -0.43 10.48 -2.48
N VAL A 106 0.07 11.22 -1.48
CA VAL A 106 0.48 10.66 -0.19
C VAL A 106 -0.16 11.50 0.90
N PHE A 107 -0.90 10.86 1.82
CA PHE A 107 -1.56 11.52 2.93
C PHE A 107 -1.04 11.02 4.28
N ASN A 108 -0.96 11.96 5.23
CA ASN A 108 -0.70 11.64 6.62
C ASN A 108 -2.02 11.37 7.36
N GLU A 109 -2.37 10.09 7.48
CA GLU A 109 -3.60 9.65 8.14
C GLU A 109 -3.46 8.21 8.67
N ASP A 110 -4.45 7.77 9.45
CA ASP A 110 -4.53 6.40 9.94
C ASP A 110 -5.04 5.46 8.86
N GLY A 111 -4.14 4.62 8.33
CA GLY A 111 -4.48 3.68 7.26
C GLY A 111 -5.35 2.50 7.68
N ARG A 112 -5.70 2.36 8.97
CA ARG A 112 -6.70 1.37 9.43
C ARG A 112 -8.12 1.80 9.05
N ASP A 113 -8.36 3.10 8.93
CA ASP A 113 -9.64 3.70 8.55
C ASP A 113 -9.41 4.90 7.62
N PRO A 114 -8.96 4.65 6.37
CA PRO A 114 -8.60 5.70 5.44
C PRO A 114 -9.85 6.49 5.03
N ASP A 115 -9.71 7.81 4.85
CA ASP A 115 -10.86 8.67 4.58
C ASP A 115 -11.50 8.34 3.22
N PRO A 116 -12.78 7.93 3.16
CA PRO A 116 -13.43 7.57 1.90
C PRO A 116 -13.54 8.76 0.93
N ARG A 117 -13.34 10.01 1.39
CA ARG A 117 -13.29 11.20 0.52
C ARG A 117 -12.10 11.21 -0.44
N HIS A 118 -11.11 10.34 -0.24
CA HIS A 118 -10.04 10.08 -1.23
C HIS A 118 -10.53 9.27 -2.46
N GLY A 119 -11.80 8.87 -2.45
CA GLY A 119 -12.49 8.21 -3.56
C GLY A 119 -13.08 6.85 -3.20
N GLY A 120 -12.67 6.24 -2.08
CA GLY A 120 -13.37 5.12 -1.43
C GLY A 120 -13.62 3.85 -2.25
N ALA A 121 -12.88 3.65 -3.33
CA ALA A 121 -13.11 2.62 -4.34
C ALA A 121 -11.77 2.21 -4.97
N TRP A 122 -11.19 1.12 -4.47
CA TRP A 122 -9.84 0.68 -4.81
C TRP A 122 -9.86 -0.67 -5.52
N ASP A 123 -9.28 -0.75 -6.71
CA ASP A 123 -9.11 -2.02 -7.42
C ASP A 123 -8.07 -2.91 -6.72
N VAL A 124 -7.08 -2.25 -6.11
CA VAL A 124 -6.02 -2.89 -5.35
C VAL A 124 -5.83 -2.17 -4.01
N ILE A 125 -5.74 -2.96 -2.93
CA ILE A 125 -5.29 -2.48 -1.61
C ILE A 125 -4.06 -3.29 -1.20
N HIS A 126 -2.96 -2.61 -0.92
CA HIS A 126 -1.78 -3.18 -0.31
C HIS A 126 -1.62 -2.63 1.10
N VAL A 127 -1.30 -3.50 2.05
CA VAL A 127 -1.02 -3.12 3.43
C VAL A 127 0.41 -3.53 3.78
N GLY A 128 1.27 -2.55 4.00
CA GLY A 128 2.69 -2.71 4.31
C GLY A 128 3.01 -2.99 5.78
N ALA A 129 2.01 -3.32 6.60
CA ALA A 129 2.14 -3.57 8.02
C ALA A 129 1.14 -4.65 8.49
N ALA A 130 1.47 -5.39 9.54
CA ALA A 130 0.63 -6.46 10.06
C ALA A 130 -0.52 -5.94 10.91
N ALA A 131 -1.75 -6.16 10.44
CA ALA A 131 -2.95 -5.84 11.21
C ALA A 131 -3.32 -7.00 12.17
N PRO A 132 -3.84 -6.72 13.37
CA PRO A 132 -4.31 -7.79 14.27
C PRO A 132 -5.45 -8.59 13.63
N THR A 133 -6.34 -7.91 12.91
CA THR A 133 -7.41 -8.47 12.07
C THR A 133 -7.52 -7.65 10.79
N ILE A 134 -8.18 -8.18 9.75
CA ILE A 134 -8.44 -7.42 8.52
C ILE A 134 -9.35 -6.21 8.87
N PRO A 135 -8.96 -4.96 8.57
CA PRO A 135 -9.79 -3.80 8.85
C PRO A 135 -11.04 -3.75 7.96
N ASP A 136 -12.21 -3.62 8.56
CA ASP A 136 -13.49 -3.53 7.84
C ASP A 136 -13.52 -2.35 6.85
N ALA A 137 -12.94 -1.20 7.21
CA ALA A 137 -12.86 -0.03 6.34
C ALA A 137 -12.16 -0.35 5.00
N LEU A 138 -11.09 -1.13 5.03
CA LEU A 138 -10.37 -1.54 3.83
C LEU A 138 -11.20 -2.54 3.00
N LEU A 139 -11.91 -3.47 3.64
CA LEU A 139 -12.82 -4.39 2.94
C LEU A 139 -13.98 -3.65 2.25
N TYR A 140 -14.54 -2.64 2.92
CA TYR A 140 -15.62 -1.82 2.35
C TYR A 140 -15.17 -1.00 1.15
N GLN A 141 -13.97 -0.42 1.20
CA GLN A 141 -13.41 0.39 0.12
C GLN A 141 -12.79 -0.43 -1.03
N LEU A 142 -12.67 -1.75 -0.87
CA LEU A 142 -12.23 -2.63 -1.97
C LEU A 142 -13.33 -2.74 -3.03
N ASN A 143 -12.97 -2.49 -4.29
CA ASN A 143 -13.88 -2.57 -5.42
C ASN A 143 -14.36 -4.00 -5.68
N THR A 144 -15.46 -4.08 -6.41
CA THR A 144 -16.00 -5.30 -6.99
C THR A 144 -15.83 -5.22 -8.52
N PRO A 145 -14.93 -6.00 -9.14
CA PRO A 145 -13.95 -6.89 -8.53
C PRO A 145 -12.71 -6.13 -8.00
N GLY A 146 -12.02 -6.70 -7.02
CA GLY A 146 -10.81 -6.10 -6.44
C GLY A 146 -10.02 -7.08 -5.58
N ARG A 147 -8.74 -6.77 -5.33
CA ARG A 147 -7.85 -7.60 -4.51
C ARG A 147 -7.12 -6.81 -3.43
N MET A 148 -7.03 -7.39 -2.24
CA MET A 148 -6.20 -6.90 -1.14
C MET A 148 -5.09 -7.88 -0.79
N PHE A 149 -3.89 -7.35 -0.54
CA PHE A 149 -2.75 -8.04 0.02
C PHE A 149 -2.47 -7.46 1.41
N ILE A 150 -2.60 -8.27 2.46
CA ILE A 150 -2.48 -7.80 3.85
C ILE A 150 -1.81 -8.85 4.76
N PRO A 151 -0.76 -8.50 5.52
CA PRO A 151 -0.29 -9.30 6.65
C PRO A 151 -1.28 -9.21 7.82
N VAL A 152 -1.67 -10.35 8.39
CA VAL A 152 -2.60 -10.42 9.52
C VAL A 152 -2.03 -11.30 10.63
N GLY A 153 -2.13 -10.84 11.87
CA GLY A 153 -1.68 -11.51 13.10
C GLY A 153 -0.80 -10.60 13.96
N GLU A 154 -0.61 -10.98 15.23
CA GLU A 154 0.31 -10.30 16.16
C GLU A 154 1.64 -11.07 16.24
N ASP A 155 1.62 -12.23 16.90
CA ASP A 155 2.79 -13.11 17.05
C ASP A 155 2.98 -14.02 15.83
N ASP A 156 1.91 -14.72 15.43
CA ASP A 156 1.89 -15.62 14.26
C ASP A 156 1.24 -14.91 13.06
N GLN A 157 2.06 -14.18 12.31
CA GLN A 157 1.60 -13.41 11.16
C GLN A 157 1.60 -14.23 9.87
N ALA A 158 0.61 -13.99 9.01
CA ALA A 158 0.57 -14.52 7.66
C ALA A 158 0.04 -13.51 6.66
N ILE A 159 0.49 -13.62 5.41
CA ILE A 159 -0.12 -12.88 4.32
C ILE A 159 -1.46 -13.52 3.97
N TYR A 160 -2.47 -12.66 3.84
CA TYR A 160 -3.76 -12.99 3.27
C TYR A 160 -3.94 -12.25 1.95
N GLN A 161 -4.37 -13.00 0.94
CA GLN A 161 -5.00 -12.46 -0.26
C GLN A 161 -6.50 -12.44 -0.04
N ILE A 162 -7.11 -11.27 -0.19
CA ILE A 162 -8.56 -11.11 -0.14
C ILE A 162 -9.02 -10.73 -1.53
N ASP A 163 -9.95 -11.50 -2.10
CA ASP A 163 -10.60 -11.18 -3.36
C ASP A 163 -12.05 -10.82 -3.08
N LYS A 164 -12.49 -9.69 -3.63
CA LYS A 164 -13.91 -9.34 -3.74
C LYS A 164 -14.33 -9.59 -5.18
N HIS A 165 -15.20 -10.57 -5.37
CA HIS A 165 -15.65 -11.03 -6.69
C HIS A 165 -16.73 -10.12 -7.25
N GLU A 166 -16.99 -10.22 -8.56
CA GLU A 166 -18.02 -9.44 -9.29
C GLU A 166 -19.42 -9.55 -8.68
N ASP A 167 -19.76 -10.69 -8.07
CA ASP A 167 -21.03 -10.91 -7.38
C ASP A 167 -21.09 -10.33 -5.95
N GLY A 168 -20.01 -9.68 -5.51
CA GLY A 168 -19.85 -9.11 -4.18
C GLY A 168 -19.40 -10.10 -3.11
N SER A 169 -19.25 -11.38 -3.45
CA SER A 169 -18.71 -12.38 -2.51
C SER A 169 -17.23 -12.11 -2.21
N ILE A 170 -16.79 -12.48 -1.01
CA ILE A 170 -15.41 -12.30 -0.55
C ILE A 170 -14.78 -13.65 -0.29
N THR A 171 -13.60 -13.90 -0.85
CA THR A 171 -12.77 -15.05 -0.51
C THR A 171 -11.47 -14.60 0.14
N GLN A 172 -11.01 -15.37 1.13
CA GLN A 172 -9.77 -15.11 1.85
C GLN A 172 -8.84 -16.32 1.72
N HIS A 173 -7.62 -16.08 1.26
CA HIS A 173 -6.61 -17.12 1.09
C HIS A 173 -5.37 -16.77 1.90
N LYS A 174 -5.09 -17.58 2.93
CA LYS A 174 -3.82 -17.53 3.66
C LYS A 174 -2.71 -18.06 2.74
N LEU A 175 -1.73 -17.22 2.42
CA LEU A 175 -0.66 -17.57 1.50
C LEU A 175 0.51 -18.27 2.23
N TYR A 176 1.17 -17.56 3.13
CA TYR A 176 2.34 -18.05 3.87
C TYR A 176 2.63 -17.17 5.10
N GLY A 177 3.42 -17.69 6.04
CA GLY A 177 3.83 -16.98 7.25
C GLY A 177 4.86 -15.89 6.96
N VAL A 178 4.79 -14.76 7.69
CA VAL A 178 5.67 -13.59 7.49
C VAL A 178 6.00 -12.91 8.82
N ARG A 179 6.82 -11.85 8.76
CA ARG A 179 7.03 -10.92 9.86
C ARG A 179 7.10 -9.49 9.34
N TYR A 180 6.09 -8.70 9.63
CA TYR A 180 5.95 -7.29 9.30
C TYR A 180 5.97 -6.44 10.57
N VAL A 181 6.23 -5.14 10.40
CA VAL A 181 5.99 -4.15 11.44
C VAL A 181 4.48 -4.06 11.74
N PRO A 182 4.03 -3.82 12.98
CA PRO A 182 2.61 -3.76 13.31
C PRO A 182 1.90 -2.56 12.67
N LEU A 183 0.67 -2.77 12.17
CA LEU A 183 -0.27 -1.72 11.81
C LEU A 183 -0.97 -1.25 13.09
N THR A 184 -0.44 -0.19 13.70
CA THR A 184 -0.82 0.26 15.04
C THR A 184 -1.04 1.77 15.09
N SER A 185 -1.28 2.34 16.27
CA SER A 185 -1.34 3.79 16.43
C SER A 185 0.05 4.42 16.28
N GLN A 186 0.09 5.68 15.86
CA GLN A 186 1.31 6.48 15.80
C GLN A 186 2.06 6.47 17.14
N GLU A 187 1.33 6.65 18.25
CA GLU A 187 1.90 6.65 19.60
C GLU A 187 2.60 5.31 19.93
N THR A 188 1.94 4.18 19.67
CA THR A 188 2.52 2.86 19.94
C THR A 188 3.77 2.62 19.10
N GLN A 189 3.77 3.03 17.82
CA GLN A 189 4.95 2.88 16.98
C GLN A 189 6.12 3.74 17.47
N LEU A 190 5.89 5.01 17.80
CA LEU A 190 6.96 5.92 18.23
C LEU A 190 7.53 5.54 19.60
N ASN A 191 6.68 5.09 20.53
CA ASN A 191 7.13 4.64 21.85
C ASN A 191 7.96 3.34 21.79
N SER A 192 7.80 2.54 20.73
CA SER A 192 8.61 1.32 20.53
C SER A 192 10.06 1.59 20.13
N ILE A 193 10.41 2.84 19.79
CA ILE A 193 11.77 3.26 19.41
C ILE A 193 12.66 3.46 20.64
N ASP A 194 12.07 3.81 21.78
CA ASP A 194 12.77 4.12 23.04
C ASP A 194 13.03 2.87 23.92
N LEU A 195 12.70 1.67 23.42
CA LEU A 195 12.93 0.36 24.05
C LEU A 195 14.02 -0.43 23.31
#